data_AF-A0A8S3IA11-F1
#
_entry.id   AF-A0A8S3IA11-F1
#
_cell.length_a   1.000
_cell.length_b   1.000
_cell.length_c   1.000
_cell.angle_alpha   90.00
_cell.angle_beta   90.00
_cell.angle_gamma   90.00
#
_symmetry.space_group_name_H-M   'P 1'
#
loop_
_entity.id
_entity.type
_entity.pdbx_description
1 polymer ?
#
loop_
_entity_poly.entity_id
_entity_poly.type
_entity_poly.pdbx_seq_one_letter_code
_entity_poly.pdbx_strand_id
1 'polypeptide(L)'
;MLVHKQKRYFNRSDVIHDHPYSIHFDVFALKGDNNLEEIGSWHYAIYFDYLPAFRLAVVLKVPSWFGNLTLNPCSKTSCNKNSICLPVFNHNNSYYCSCKSGYYGINCSMYEPICETYCSANALCRPDDFNLRTRKSSPYCICPLDHFGLRCNLKYEDCSSNPCLNNGTCFSNYDRSGENP
;
A
#
# COMPACT_ATOMS: atom_id res chain seq x y z
N MET A 1 -19.05 -1.21 35.46
CA MET A 1 -18.11 -0.38 34.66
C MET A 1 -18.11 -0.90 33.22
N LEU A 2 -19.16 -0.60 32.45
CA LEU A 2 -19.33 -0.96 31.04
C LEU A 2 -20.04 0.23 30.38
N VAL A 3 -19.30 1.31 30.11
CA VAL A 3 -19.86 2.58 29.57
C VAL A 3 -19.07 3.06 28.35
N HIS A 4 -18.59 2.13 27.51
CA HIS A 4 -17.93 2.46 26.24
C HIS A 4 -18.54 1.78 25.00
N LYS A 5 -19.74 1.20 25.12
CA LYS A 5 -20.51 0.75 23.96
C LYS A 5 -21.85 1.47 23.93
N GLN A 6 -21.90 2.63 23.27
CA GLN A 6 -23.04 3.12 22.47
C GLN A 6 -22.87 4.61 22.15
N LYS A 7 -22.22 4.89 21.02
CA LYS A 7 -22.77 5.85 20.05
C LYS A 7 -22.67 5.19 18.68
N ARG A 8 -23.79 4.59 18.24
CA ARG A 8 -24.00 4.22 16.84
C ARG A 8 -24.16 5.54 16.09
N TYR A 9 -23.13 5.96 15.39
CA TYR A 9 -23.20 7.12 14.50
C TYR A 9 -23.96 6.71 13.24
N PHE A 10 -25.26 7.01 13.22
CA PHE A 10 -26.16 6.79 12.08
C PHE A 10 -26.11 7.95 11.07
N ASN A 11 -25.19 8.91 11.22
CA ASN A 11 -25.05 10.05 10.31
C ASN A 11 -23.74 9.96 9.53
N ARG A 12 -23.86 9.68 8.23
CA ARG A 12 -22.79 9.28 7.30
C ARG A 12 -21.98 10.44 6.70
N SER A 13 -21.93 11.60 7.35
CA SER A 13 -21.07 12.73 6.95
C SER A 13 -19.65 12.60 7.49
N ASP A 14 -19.49 11.94 8.64
CA ASP A 14 -18.21 11.94 9.38
C ASP A 14 -17.26 10.83 8.86
N VAL A 15 -17.84 9.79 8.24
CA VAL A 15 -17.12 8.71 7.53
C VAL A 15 -16.44 9.25 6.26
N ILE A 16 -16.88 10.39 5.74
CA ILE A 16 -16.33 10.99 4.51
C ILE A 16 -14.98 11.68 4.80
N HIS A 17 -14.63 11.98 6.06
CA HIS A 17 -13.45 12.79 6.37
C HIS A 17 -12.34 12.02 7.10
N ASP A 18 -12.61 10.80 7.60
CA ASP A 18 -11.68 10.05 8.48
C ASP A 18 -11.49 8.56 8.10
N HIS A 19 -11.68 8.18 6.82
CA HIS A 19 -11.57 6.80 6.33
C HIS A 19 -10.38 6.02 6.96
N PRO A 20 -10.60 5.04 7.86
CA PRO A 20 -9.49 4.45 8.60
C PRO A 20 -8.69 3.45 7.77
N TYR A 21 -9.27 2.92 6.69
CA TYR A 21 -8.64 1.89 5.86
C TYR A 21 -8.92 2.09 4.38
N SER A 22 -7.90 1.84 3.56
CA SER A 22 -8.02 1.75 2.12
C SER A 22 -7.25 0.55 1.61
N ILE A 23 -7.67 0.03 0.45
CA ILE A 23 -6.92 -0.96 -0.31
C ILE A 23 -6.30 -0.25 -1.50
N HIS A 24 -5.00 -0.42 -1.62
CA HIS A 24 -4.22 0.09 -2.73
C HIS A 24 -3.88 -1.08 -3.66
N PHE A 25 -4.18 -0.94 -4.95
CA PHE A 25 -3.77 -1.89 -5.98
C PHE A 25 -2.77 -1.21 -6.92
N ASP A 26 -1.59 -1.79 -7.08
CA ASP A 26 -0.60 -1.33 -8.06
C ASP A 26 -0.72 -2.10 -9.36
N VAL A 27 -0.59 -1.38 -10.47
CA VAL A 27 -0.75 -1.91 -11.82
C VAL A 27 0.58 -1.86 -12.53
N PHE A 28 1.02 -3.01 -13.03
CA PHE A 28 2.28 -3.17 -13.73
C PHE A 28 2.08 -3.61 -15.17
N ALA A 29 2.86 -3.05 -16.08
CA ALA A 29 3.03 -3.54 -17.45
C ALA A 29 4.25 -4.45 -17.50
N LEU A 30 4.10 -5.62 -18.13
CA LEU A 30 5.21 -6.52 -18.43
C LEU A 30 5.85 -6.08 -19.75
N LYS A 31 7.11 -5.63 -19.70
CA LYS A 31 7.91 -5.33 -20.89
C LYS A 31 8.49 -6.62 -21.47
N GLY A 32 8.87 -6.58 -22.75
CA GLY A 32 9.45 -7.73 -23.47
C GLY A 32 10.69 -8.34 -22.82
N ASP A 33 11.39 -7.58 -21.98
CA ASP A 33 12.58 -8.03 -21.24
C ASP A 33 12.25 -8.68 -19.88
N ASN A 34 11.00 -9.09 -19.63
CA ASN A 34 10.47 -9.50 -18.32
C ASN A 34 10.55 -8.44 -17.22
N ASN A 35 10.88 -7.20 -17.57
CA ASN A 35 10.87 -6.08 -16.63
C ASN A 35 9.44 -5.61 -16.36
N LEU A 36 9.10 -5.46 -15.08
CA LEU A 36 7.85 -4.86 -14.65
C LEU A 36 8.00 -3.35 -14.57
N GLU A 37 7.09 -2.63 -15.22
CA GLU A 37 6.97 -1.17 -15.12
C GLU A 37 5.65 -0.82 -14.42
N GLU A 38 5.72 -0.07 -13.34
CA GLU A 38 4.53 0.45 -12.68
C GLU A 38 3.88 1.55 -13.55
N ILE A 39 2.60 1.37 -13.87
CA ILE A 39 1.88 2.21 -14.84
C ILE A 39 0.69 2.96 -14.22
N GLY A 40 0.31 2.64 -12.99
CA GLY A 40 -0.79 3.28 -12.29
C GLY A 40 -1.24 2.52 -11.05
N SER A 41 -2.22 3.07 -10.35
CA SER A 41 -2.78 2.44 -9.15
C SER A 41 -4.31 2.59 -9.08
N TRP A 42 -4.95 1.77 -8.24
CA TRP A 42 -6.33 1.97 -7.79
C TRP A 42 -6.40 2.10 -6.27
N HIS A 43 -7.21 3.04 -5.79
CA HIS A 43 -7.39 3.30 -4.35
C HIS A 43 -8.83 3.07 -3.95
N TYR A 44 -9.10 2.06 -3.13
CA TYR A 44 -10.45 1.74 -2.68
C TYR A 44 -10.59 2.00 -1.18
N ALA A 45 -11.35 3.02 -0.82
CA ALA A 45 -11.68 3.29 0.57
C ALA A 45 -12.63 2.22 1.13
N ILE A 46 -12.35 1.77 2.35
CA ILE A 46 -13.18 0.82 3.09
C ILE A 46 -14.08 1.62 4.05
N TYR A 47 -15.39 1.47 3.89
CA TYR A 47 -16.41 2.26 4.58
C TYR A 47 -17.13 1.53 5.73
N PHE A 48 -16.54 0.47 6.28
CA PHE A 48 -17.13 -0.31 7.36
C PHE A 48 -16.10 -0.59 8.46
N ASP A 49 -16.54 -0.46 9.71
CA ASP A 49 -15.71 -0.63 10.90
C ASP A 49 -15.33 -2.10 11.18
N TYR A 50 -16.11 -3.03 10.62
CA TYR A 50 -15.97 -4.47 10.78
C TYR A 50 -16.45 -5.12 9.48
N LEU A 51 -15.68 -6.03 8.89
CA LEU A 51 -16.21 -6.98 7.91
C LEU A 51 -16.74 -8.20 8.68
N PRO A 52 -18.04 -8.31 8.98
CA PRO A 52 -18.63 -9.59 9.34
C PRO A 52 -18.76 -10.55 8.15
N ALA A 53 -18.30 -10.15 6.95
CA ALA A 53 -18.32 -10.95 5.72
C ALA A 53 -16.89 -11.15 5.20
N PHE A 54 -16.47 -12.41 5.09
CA PHE A 54 -15.14 -12.89 4.72
C PHE A 54 -14.63 -12.49 3.32
N ARG A 55 -15.31 -11.61 2.58
CA ARG A 55 -14.97 -11.32 1.18
C ARG A 55 -15.32 -9.90 0.78
N LEU A 56 -14.30 -9.14 0.39
CA LEU A 56 -14.44 -7.92 -0.40
C LEU A 56 -14.17 -8.27 -1.87
N ALA A 57 -15.17 -8.08 -2.74
CA ALA A 57 -15.03 -8.27 -4.19
C ALA A 57 -15.22 -6.93 -4.89
N VAL A 58 -14.23 -6.54 -5.69
CA VAL A 58 -14.23 -5.29 -6.45
C VAL A 58 -13.87 -5.61 -7.90
N VAL A 59 -14.61 -5.03 -8.86
CA VAL A 59 -14.30 -5.15 -10.29
C VAL A 59 -13.41 -3.98 -10.69
N LEU A 60 -12.16 -4.29 -11.01
CA LEU A 60 -11.18 -3.31 -11.50
C LEU A 60 -11.41 -3.12 -13.00
N LYS A 61 -11.81 -1.91 -13.41
CA LYS A 61 -12.00 -1.55 -14.82
C LYS A 61 -10.84 -0.69 -15.28
N VAL A 62 -10.17 -1.12 -16.34
CA VAL A 62 -9.16 -0.29 -17.02
C VAL A 62 -9.89 0.89 -17.67
N PRO A 63 -9.52 2.14 -17.35
CA PRO A 63 -10.19 3.29 -17.94
C PRO A 63 -9.97 3.36 -19.45
N SER A 64 -10.96 3.83 -20.20
CA SER A 64 -10.86 3.96 -21.66
C SER A 64 -9.81 4.98 -22.12
N TRP A 65 -9.41 5.88 -21.22
CA TRP A 65 -8.31 6.82 -21.45
C TRP A 65 -6.93 6.23 -21.16
N PHE A 66 -6.83 5.01 -20.62
CA PHE A 66 -5.52 4.39 -20.39
C PHE A 66 -4.76 4.30 -21.73
N GLY A 67 -3.57 4.94 -21.78
CA GLY A 67 -2.79 5.14 -23.01
C GLY A 67 -3.02 6.49 -23.74
N ASN A 68 -4.04 7.26 -23.36
CA ASN A 68 -4.29 8.61 -23.85
C ASN A 68 -3.56 9.65 -22.98
N LEU A 69 -2.45 10.18 -23.50
CA LEU A 69 -1.54 11.12 -22.79
C LEU A 69 -2.17 12.48 -22.46
N THR A 70 -3.32 12.84 -23.05
CA THR A 70 -3.95 14.15 -22.82
C THR A 70 -4.67 14.27 -21.48
N LEU A 71 -4.99 13.14 -20.83
CA LEU A 71 -5.65 13.06 -19.52
C LEU A 71 -4.70 12.58 -18.41
N ASN A 72 -3.40 12.63 -18.64
CA ASN A 72 -2.43 12.16 -17.64
C ASN A 72 -2.42 13.11 -16.42
N PRO A 73 -2.89 12.67 -15.23
CA PRO A 73 -2.89 13.49 -14.02
C PRO A 73 -1.47 13.78 -13.52
N CYS A 74 -0.47 13.03 -13.99
CA CYS A 74 0.95 13.27 -13.72
C CYS A 74 1.51 14.38 -14.61
N SER A 75 1.06 15.61 -14.36
CA SER A 75 1.75 16.81 -14.84
C SER A 75 3.08 17.01 -14.11
N LYS A 76 4.02 17.76 -14.68
CA LYS A 76 5.40 17.98 -14.15
C LYS A 76 5.47 18.49 -12.70
N THR A 77 4.38 19.03 -12.13
CA THR A 77 4.35 19.63 -10.79
C THR A 77 3.61 18.78 -9.74
N SER A 78 3.13 17.60 -10.10
CA SER A 78 2.22 16.82 -9.24
C SER A 78 2.96 16.15 -8.07
N CYS A 79 4.14 15.59 -8.34
CA CYS A 79 4.99 14.99 -7.32
C CYS A 79 6.36 15.69 -7.26
N ASN A 80 7.05 15.60 -6.12
CA ASN A 80 8.41 16.10 -5.99
C ASN A 80 9.40 15.25 -6.83
N LYS A 81 10.57 15.80 -7.17
CA LYS A 81 11.61 15.13 -7.98
C LYS A 81 12.09 13.79 -7.40
N ASN A 82 11.87 13.56 -6.11
CA ASN A 82 12.23 12.34 -5.40
C ASN A 82 11.11 11.28 -5.41
N SER A 83 10.35 11.19 -6.50
CA SER A 83 9.25 10.26 -6.62
C SER A 83 8.92 9.91 -8.06
N ILE A 84 8.13 8.86 -8.23
CA ILE A 84 7.50 8.47 -9.49
C ILE A 84 6.02 8.83 -9.36
N CYS A 85 5.50 9.59 -10.32
CA CYS A 85 4.08 9.90 -10.37
C CYS A 85 3.33 8.82 -11.15
N LEU A 86 2.23 8.34 -10.57
CA LEU A 86 1.39 7.31 -11.14
C LEU A 86 -0.07 7.79 -11.18
N PRO A 87 -0.80 7.54 -12.28
CA PRO A 87 -2.20 7.89 -12.35
C PRO A 87 -3.07 6.96 -11.50
N VAL A 88 -4.12 7.49 -10.88
CA VAL A 88 -5.13 6.70 -10.15
C VAL A 88 -6.31 6.42 -11.07
N PHE A 89 -6.56 5.16 -11.39
CA PHE A 89 -7.51 4.78 -12.44
C PHE A 89 -9.00 4.87 -12.05
N ASN A 90 -9.32 4.80 -10.76
CA ASN A 90 -10.70 4.87 -10.26
C ASN A 90 -11.12 6.25 -9.74
N HIS A 91 -10.27 7.28 -9.91
CA HIS A 91 -10.57 8.66 -9.52
C HIS A 91 -10.22 9.61 -10.67
N ASN A 92 -11.12 10.55 -10.97
CA ASN A 92 -10.89 11.52 -12.06
C ASN A 92 -9.72 12.44 -11.73
N ASN A 93 -8.78 12.56 -12.66
CA ASN A 93 -7.61 13.45 -12.59
C ASN A 93 -6.82 13.34 -11.27
N SER A 94 -6.75 12.13 -10.71
CA SER A 94 -6.06 11.83 -9.46
C SER A 94 -4.74 11.11 -9.73
N TYR A 95 -3.74 11.37 -8.90
CA TYR A 95 -2.42 10.78 -8.98
C TYR A 95 -1.97 10.27 -7.61
N TYR A 96 -0.98 9.40 -7.63
CA TYR A 96 -0.28 8.86 -6.48
C TYR A 96 1.22 9.03 -6.71
N CYS A 97 1.94 9.49 -5.68
CA CYS A 97 3.39 9.65 -5.73
C CYS A 97 4.06 8.48 -5.01
N SER A 98 4.75 7.63 -5.76
CA SER A 98 5.61 6.59 -5.21
C SER A 98 6.93 7.22 -4.78
N CYS A 99 7.10 7.43 -3.47
CA CYS A 99 8.25 8.13 -2.91
C CYS A 99 9.51 7.28 -2.93
N LYS A 100 10.66 7.90 -3.24
CA LYS A 100 11.96 7.27 -3.03
C LYS A 100 12.26 7.11 -1.55
N SER A 101 13.19 6.21 -1.22
CA SER A 101 13.65 5.96 0.16
C SER A 101 13.98 7.26 0.90
N GLY A 102 13.59 7.34 2.17
CA GLY A 102 13.73 8.56 2.99
C GLY A 102 12.66 9.63 2.79
N TYR A 103 11.86 9.60 1.71
CA TYR A 103 10.81 10.59 1.47
C TYR A 103 9.42 10.04 1.73
N TYR A 104 8.51 10.91 2.20
CA TYR A 104 7.13 10.53 2.50
C TYR A 104 6.14 11.70 2.33
N GLY A 105 4.87 11.40 2.53
CA GLY A 105 3.74 12.32 2.36
C GLY A 105 3.15 12.29 0.95
N ILE A 106 2.02 12.97 0.77
CA ILE A 106 1.22 12.90 -0.46
C ILE A 106 2.00 13.24 -1.75
N ASN A 107 2.92 14.20 -1.67
CA ASN A 107 3.74 14.65 -2.80
C ASN A 107 5.23 14.31 -2.63
N CYS A 108 5.59 13.45 -1.65
CA CYS A 108 6.98 13.09 -1.35
C CYS A 108 7.89 14.30 -1.05
N SER A 109 7.34 15.33 -0.40
CA SER A 109 8.07 16.56 -0.06
C SER A 109 8.71 16.53 1.32
N MET A 110 8.28 15.61 2.18
CA MET A 110 8.83 15.45 3.52
C MET A 110 9.93 14.41 3.48
N TYR A 111 10.97 14.61 4.29
CA TYR A 111 12.12 13.74 4.41
C TYR A 111 12.29 13.33 5.86
N GLU A 112 12.54 12.04 6.09
CA GLU A 112 12.76 11.47 7.41
C GLU A 112 13.86 10.40 7.34
N PRO A 113 15.01 10.60 8.03
CA PRO A 113 16.15 9.68 7.98
C PRO A 113 15.82 8.24 8.35
N ILE A 114 14.87 8.00 9.27
CA ILE A 114 14.50 6.62 9.63
C ILE A 114 13.95 5.84 8.43
N CYS A 115 13.30 6.52 7.48
CA CYS A 115 12.75 5.91 6.28
C CYS A 115 13.81 5.54 5.24
N GLU A 116 15.07 5.94 5.39
CA GLU A 116 16.15 5.49 4.51
C GLU A 116 16.63 4.07 4.83
N THR A 117 16.55 3.69 6.11
CA THR A 117 17.20 2.48 6.63
C THR A 117 16.22 1.47 7.20
N TYR A 118 15.01 1.89 7.57
CA TYR A 118 14.05 1.02 8.23
C TYR A 118 13.36 0.06 7.25
N CYS A 119 12.89 0.57 6.11
CA CYS A 119 12.23 -0.24 5.08
C CYS A 119 13.24 -0.70 4.02
N SER A 120 12.93 -1.80 3.33
CA SER A 120 13.68 -2.23 2.16
C SER A 120 13.70 -1.17 1.07
N ALA A 121 14.65 -1.27 0.14
CA ALA A 121 14.66 -0.43 -1.06
C ALA A 121 13.30 -0.52 -1.79
N ASN A 122 12.85 0.60 -2.33
CA ASN A 122 11.58 0.77 -3.06
C ASN A 122 10.29 0.51 -2.26
N ALA A 123 10.38 0.26 -0.94
CA ALA A 123 9.21 0.23 -0.08
C ALA A 123 8.75 1.65 0.27
N LEU A 124 7.44 1.86 0.39
CA LEU A 124 6.92 3.14 0.86
C LEU A 124 6.94 3.18 2.38
N CYS A 125 7.60 4.19 2.94
CA CYS A 125 7.72 4.37 4.37
C CYS A 125 6.72 5.41 4.90
N ARG A 126 6.04 5.07 6.00
CA ARG A 126 5.23 5.99 6.80
C ARG A 126 5.88 6.11 8.18
N PRO A 127 6.61 7.20 8.47
CA PRO A 127 7.42 7.28 9.69
C PRO A 127 6.60 7.32 10.98
N ASP A 128 5.39 7.89 10.93
CA ASP A 128 4.53 8.12 12.10
C ASP A 128 3.22 7.34 12.05
N ASP A 129 3.29 6.04 11.76
CA ASP A 129 2.09 5.21 11.79
C ASP A 129 1.70 4.89 13.25
N PHE A 130 0.56 5.43 13.70
CA PHE A 130 0.12 5.30 15.09
C PHE A 130 -0.51 3.93 15.35
N ASN A 131 0.14 3.13 16.18
CA ASN A 131 -0.38 1.83 16.56
C ASN A 131 -1.33 1.95 17.76
N LEU A 132 -2.62 1.70 17.53
CA LEU A 132 -3.67 1.77 18.56
C LEU A 132 -3.47 0.79 19.74
N ARG A 133 -2.80 -0.36 19.51
CA ARG A 133 -2.56 -1.37 20.55
C ARG A 133 -1.41 -0.98 21.47
N THR A 134 -0.30 -0.49 20.92
CA THR A 134 0.89 -0.12 21.70
C THR A 134 0.87 1.34 22.13
N ARG A 135 -0.06 2.16 21.59
CA ARG A 135 -0.14 3.62 21.75
C ARG A 135 1.19 4.32 21.45
N LYS A 136 1.90 3.83 20.44
CA LYS A 136 3.17 4.39 19.97
C LYS A 136 3.14 4.56 18.47
N SER A 137 3.75 5.64 17.98
CA SER A 137 4.05 5.79 16.57
C SER A 137 5.33 5.02 16.24
N SER A 138 5.30 4.27 15.15
CA SER A 138 6.46 3.57 14.61
C SER A 138 6.44 3.59 13.09
N PRO A 139 7.60 3.54 12.42
CA PRO A 139 7.63 3.45 10.97
C PRO A 139 6.90 2.20 10.48
N TYR A 140 6.06 2.38 9.46
CA TYR A 140 5.36 1.30 8.76
C TYR A 140 5.79 1.26 7.31
N CYS A 141 6.10 0.06 6.81
CA CYS A 141 6.52 -0.17 5.45
C CYS A 141 5.38 -0.77 4.62
N ILE A 142 5.08 -0.17 3.47
CA ILE A 142 4.26 -0.78 2.44
C ILE A 142 5.22 -1.47 1.47
N CYS A 143 5.14 -2.80 1.39
CA CYS A 143 6.10 -3.59 0.64
C CYS A 143 5.86 -3.51 -0.87
N PRO A 144 6.94 -3.43 -1.67
CA PRO A 144 6.84 -3.60 -3.11
C PRO A 144 6.46 -5.04 -3.43
N LEU A 145 6.14 -5.30 -4.71
CA LEU A 145 5.79 -6.64 -5.18
C LEU A 145 6.88 -7.66 -4.81
N ASP A 146 6.45 -8.86 -4.42
CA ASP A 146 7.28 -10.00 -4.03
C ASP A 146 8.18 -9.78 -2.80
N HIS A 147 7.95 -8.70 -2.05
CA HIS A 147 8.62 -8.43 -0.79
C HIS A 147 7.65 -8.45 0.39
N PHE A 148 8.13 -8.89 1.55
CA PHE A 148 7.27 -9.18 2.71
C PHE A 148 7.96 -8.91 4.05
N GLY A 149 7.15 -9.00 5.11
CA GLY A 149 7.57 -8.80 6.49
C GLY A 149 7.55 -7.33 6.92
N LEU A 150 7.81 -7.09 8.21
CA LEU A 150 7.69 -5.77 8.84
C LEU A 150 8.50 -4.66 8.13
N ARG A 151 9.63 -5.05 7.52
CA ARG A 151 10.56 -4.15 6.84
C ARG A 151 10.68 -4.42 5.34
N CYS A 152 9.86 -5.31 4.79
CA CYS A 152 9.89 -5.67 3.37
C CYS A 152 11.22 -6.26 2.88
N ASN A 153 12.04 -6.82 3.78
CA ASN A 153 13.33 -7.41 3.41
C ASN A 153 13.23 -8.87 2.97
N LEU A 154 12.09 -9.52 3.20
CA LEU A 154 11.90 -10.93 2.86
C LEU A 154 11.38 -11.07 1.43
N LYS A 155 11.91 -12.02 0.68
CA LYS A 155 11.47 -12.38 -0.67
C LYS A 155 11.02 -13.83 -0.73
N TYR A 156 10.23 -14.17 -1.75
CA TYR A 156 9.79 -15.54 -2.00
C TYR A 156 10.97 -16.52 -2.15
N GLU A 157 12.03 -16.10 -2.86
CA GLU A 157 13.20 -16.93 -3.11
C GLU A 157 14.02 -17.24 -1.85
N ASP A 158 13.88 -16.45 -0.78
CA ASP A 158 14.67 -16.60 0.44
C ASP A 158 14.43 -17.97 1.12
N CYS A 159 13.23 -18.55 0.96
CA CYS A 159 12.92 -19.89 1.46
C CYS A 159 13.65 -21.02 0.72
N SER A 160 14.18 -20.78 -0.48
CA SER A 160 14.91 -21.80 -1.25
C SER A 160 16.16 -22.30 -0.52
N SER A 161 16.69 -21.48 0.38
CA SER A 161 17.88 -21.78 1.20
C SER A 161 17.56 -22.44 2.54
N ASN A 162 16.27 -22.65 2.88
CA ASN A 162 15.80 -23.09 4.20
C ASN A 162 16.47 -22.30 5.36
N PRO A 163 16.32 -20.97 5.40
CA PRO A 163 17.00 -20.12 6.38
C PRO A 163 16.43 -20.25 7.81
N CYS A 164 15.33 -21.00 8.00
CA CYS A 164 14.67 -21.16 9.28
C CYS A 164 15.51 -21.99 10.25
N LEU A 165 15.86 -21.40 11.39
CA LEU A 165 16.56 -22.09 12.49
C LEU A 165 15.58 -22.80 13.42
N ASN A 166 16.11 -23.59 14.37
CA ASN A 166 15.33 -24.25 15.44
C ASN A 166 14.19 -25.13 14.93
N ASN A 167 14.43 -25.90 13.88
CA ASN A 167 13.42 -26.78 13.26
C ASN A 167 12.23 -26.01 12.65
N GLY A 168 12.39 -24.71 12.38
CA GLY A 168 11.39 -23.94 11.63
C GLY A 168 11.28 -24.44 10.20
N THR A 169 10.06 -24.45 9.67
CA THR A 169 9.79 -24.77 8.26
C THR A 169 9.59 -23.47 7.50
N CYS A 170 10.33 -23.28 6.41
CA CYS A 170 10.16 -22.12 5.54
C CYS A 170 9.05 -22.42 4.54
N PHE A 171 8.00 -21.61 4.53
CA PHE A 171 6.93 -21.73 3.55
C PHE A 171 7.21 -20.74 2.43
N SER A 172 7.71 -21.23 1.30
CA SER A 172 7.87 -20.41 0.09
C SER A 172 6.51 -19.90 -0.37
N ASN A 173 5.48 -20.73 -0.25
CA ASN A 173 4.13 -20.44 -0.72
C ASN A 173 3.35 -19.73 0.38
N TYR A 174 3.38 -18.39 0.41
CA TYR A 174 2.21 -17.69 0.93
C TYR A 174 1.09 -17.92 -0.08
N ASP A 175 0.33 -19.00 0.13
CA ASP A 175 -0.85 -19.26 -0.67
C ASP A 175 -1.81 -18.07 -0.48
N ARG A 176 -2.11 -17.36 -1.58
CA ARG A 176 -2.99 -16.17 -1.57
C ARG A 176 -4.42 -16.51 -1.11
N SER A 177 -4.73 -17.79 -0.94
CA SER A 177 -5.98 -18.32 -0.37
C SER A 177 -5.99 -18.41 1.16
N GLY A 178 -4.83 -18.38 1.83
CA GLY A 178 -4.71 -18.61 3.27
C GLY A 178 -5.00 -20.05 3.72
N GLU A 179 -4.97 -21.03 2.82
CA GLU A 179 -5.38 -22.41 3.13
C GLU A 179 -4.28 -23.32 3.71
N ASN A 180 -3.01 -22.88 3.78
CA ASN A 180 -1.98 -23.59 4.54
C ASN A 180 -1.08 -22.60 5.31
N PRO A 181 -1.07 -22.65 6.65
CA PRO A 181 -0.15 -21.88 7.49
C PRO A 181 1.29 -22.38 7.43
#